data_AF-A0A7C5W6Y4-F1
#
_entry.id   AF-A0A7C5W6Y4-F1
#
_cell.length_a   1.000
_cell.length_b   1.000
_cell.length_c   1.000
_cell.angle_alpha   90.00
_cell.angle_beta   90.00
_cell.angle_gamma   90.00
#
_symmetry.space_group_name_H-M   'P 1'
#
loop_
_entity.id
_entity.type
_entity.pdbx_description
1 polymer ?
#
loop_
_entity_poly.entity_id
_entity_poly.type
_entity_poly.pdbx_seq_one_letter_code
_entity_poly.pdbx_strand_id
1 'polypeptide(L)'
;MRNMFVLFCLLAITGLPALFSNPATHPGKLAESRQSLRYDTLYVNADINIADRDSLIINPGTVVMFMGHYSIHVQGRLIAEGTQTDSIIFTVSDTTGFSNIYSPTGGWNGMLFENTHPDNDSSLFAYCRFEYGKAIGDSVNSLGGAVRVDDFGKVRFSNSVFQHNYSFTRGAGIHCYKSDIIVEHCHFKNNYSGNDLPELYGYGAGMNFVSANPTIRHCTFINNESTGIGGGISFEFSKPEIINCIFTGNHSSLGGAIDILRFALYRT
;
A
#
# COMPACT_ATOMS: atom_id res chain seq x y z
N MET A 1 -28.60 -2.17 -13.51
CA MET A 1 -27.92 -3.31 -14.18
C MET A 1 -26.43 -3.14 -13.91
N ARG A 2 -25.84 -4.07 -13.15
CA ARG A 2 -24.42 -4.06 -12.79
C ARG A 2 -23.60 -4.44 -14.03
N ASN A 3 -22.69 -3.58 -14.46
CA ASN A 3 -21.78 -3.89 -15.55
C ASN A 3 -20.63 -4.75 -15.01
N MET A 4 -20.73 -6.06 -15.23
CA MET A 4 -19.69 -7.03 -14.87
C MET A 4 -18.69 -7.13 -16.02
N PHE A 5 -17.48 -6.60 -15.82
CA PHE A 5 -16.37 -6.77 -16.77
C PHE A 5 -15.16 -7.34 -16.03
N VAL A 6 -14.67 -8.47 -16.53
CA VAL A 6 -13.45 -9.15 -16.06
C VAL A 6 -12.29 -8.62 -16.90
N LEU A 7 -11.34 -7.92 -16.28
CA LEU A 7 -10.12 -7.49 -16.97
C LEU A 7 -9.05 -8.58 -16.81
N PHE A 8 -8.60 -9.14 -17.94
CA PHE A 8 -7.36 -9.93 -17.99
C PHE A 8 -6.20 -8.94 -18.19
N CYS A 9 -5.51 -8.58 -17.11
CA CYS A 9 -4.26 -7.82 -17.20
C CYS A 9 -3.13 -8.76 -17.62
N LEU A 10 -2.50 -8.50 -18.76
CA LEU A 10 -1.27 -9.15 -19.20
C LEU A 10 -0.52 -8.14 -20.07
N LEU A 11 0.62 -7.61 -19.61
CA LEU A 11 1.50 -6.77 -20.43
C LEU A 11 2.99 -6.97 -20.10
N ALA A 12 3.75 -7.37 -21.14
CA ALA A 12 5.10 -6.91 -21.43
C ALA A 12 5.39 -6.99 -22.97
N ILE A 13 5.50 -5.81 -23.61
CA ILE A 13 6.31 -5.31 -24.79
C ILE A 13 6.35 -6.14 -26.12
N THR A 14 5.93 -5.64 -27.30
CA THR A 14 6.71 -4.84 -28.29
C THR A 14 5.87 -4.43 -29.55
N GLY A 15 6.07 -3.21 -30.08
CA GLY A 15 6.02 -2.83 -31.52
C GLY A 15 4.72 -2.79 -32.38
N LEU A 16 4.28 -1.57 -32.76
CA LEU A 16 3.52 -1.15 -33.98
C LEU A 16 2.05 -1.64 -34.19
N PRO A 17 1.23 -1.04 -35.11
CA PRO A 17 -0.20 -0.77 -34.86
C PRO A 17 -1.17 -1.56 -35.77
N ALA A 18 -2.33 -1.96 -35.23
CA ALA A 18 -3.55 -2.24 -36.02
C ALA A 18 -4.80 -2.39 -35.11
N LEU A 19 -5.95 -2.10 -35.72
CA LEU A 19 -7.26 -1.81 -35.15
C LEU A 19 -8.07 -3.03 -34.69
N PHE A 20 -8.99 -2.77 -33.75
CA PHE A 20 -9.91 -3.72 -33.14
C PHE A 20 -10.97 -4.27 -34.12
N SER A 21 -11.25 -5.57 -34.01
CA SER A 21 -12.59 -6.11 -34.22
C SER A 21 -12.85 -7.30 -33.28
N ASN A 22 -14.13 -7.55 -33.02
CA ASN A 22 -14.75 -8.45 -32.05
C ASN A 22 -14.43 -9.97 -32.30
N PRO A 23 -15.03 -10.88 -31.51
CA PRO A 23 -14.42 -11.69 -30.46
C PRO A 23 -13.78 -13.00 -30.96
N ALA A 24 -12.44 -13.07 -31.04
CA ALA A 24 -11.63 -14.28 -30.92
C ALA A 24 -10.15 -13.87 -30.89
N THR A 25 -9.35 -14.51 -30.02
CA THR A 25 -7.87 -14.49 -29.95
C THR A 25 -7.15 -13.19 -29.48
N HIS A 26 -6.84 -13.13 -28.16
CA HIS A 26 -5.54 -12.81 -27.49
C HIS A 26 -4.69 -11.52 -27.81
N PRO A 27 -3.74 -11.09 -26.94
CA PRO A 27 -3.85 -9.96 -26.01
C PRO A 27 -2.85 -8.80 -26.27
N GLY A 28 -3.07 -7.64 -25.61
CA GLY A 28 -2.01 -6.65 -25.37
C GLY A 28 -2.20 -5.25 -25.99
N LYS A 29 -2.65 -4.30 -25.16
CA LYS A 29 -2.25 -2.87 -25.10
C LYS A 29 -3.21 -2.09 -24.20
N LEU A 30 -2.66 -1.42 -23.20
CA LEU A 30 -3.24 -0.22 -22.59
C LEU A 30 -2.10 0.81 -22.53
N ALA A 31 -1.84 1.44 -23.67
CA ALA A 31 -1.06 2.66 -23.75
C ALA A 31 -1.77 3.58 -24.74
N GLU A 32 -1.81 4.87 -24.40
CA GLU A 32 -2.49 5.98 -25.09
C GLU A 32 -3.93 6.28 -24.62
N SER A 33 -4.07 6.74 -23.38
CA SER A 33 -4.84 7.95 -23.04
C SER A 33 -4.97 8.08 -21.53
N ARG A 34 -5.15 9.30 -21.05
CA ARG A 34 -5.58 9.64 -19.69
C ARG A 34 -6.90 8.92 -19.36
N GLN A 35 -6.85 7.65 -18.99
CA GLN A 35 -8.06 6.87 -18.75
C GLN A 35 -8.45 6.94 -17.28
N SER A 36 -9.53 7.64 -17.02
CA SER A 36 -10.30 7.51 -15.79
C SER A 36 -11.09 6.19 -15.87
N LEU A 37 -10.81 5.23 -14.99
CA LEU A 37 -11.59 3.98 -14.94
C LEU A 37 -12.84 4.18 -14.09
N ARG A 38 -14.04 4.13 -14.68
CA ARG A 38 -15.33 4.10 -13.94
C ARG A 38 -15.85 2.67 -13.91
N TYR A 39 -15.54 1.93 -12.85
CA TYR A 39 -16.11 0.62 -12.59
C TYR A 39 -16.64 0.57 -11.16
N ASP A 40 -17.78 -0.10 -10.97
CA ASP A 40 -18.19 -0.50 -9.61
C ASP A 40 -17.10 -1.41 -8.99
N THR A 41 -16.49 -2.28 -9.80
CA THR A 41 -15.45 -3.20 -9.36
C THR A 41 -14.44 -3.48 -10.48
N LEU A 42 -13.16 -3.30 -10.20
CA LEU A 42 -12.02 -3.67 -11.02
C LEU A 42 -11.44 -4.99 -10.49
N TYR A 43 -11.57 -6.07 -11.24
CA TYR A 43 -10.99 -7.38 -10.90
C TYR A 43 -9.54 -7.47 -11.38
N VAL A 44 -8.61 -7.76 -10.47
CA VAL A 44 -7.16 -7.81 -10.72
C VAL A 44 -6.69 -9.26 -10.70
N ASN A 45 -6.35 -9.79 -11.87
CA ASN A 45 -5.89 -11.18 -12.09
C ASN A 45 -4.39 -11.31 -12.38
N ALA A 46 -3.65 -10.20 -12.34
CA ALA A 46 -2.21 -10.12 -12.53
C ALA A 46 -1.71 -8.78 -11.96
N ASP A 47 -0.40 -8.65 -11.80
CA ASP A 47 0.20 -7.40 -11.36
C ASP A 47 -0.15 -6.22 -12.30
N ILE A 48 -0.35 -5.05 -11.71
CA ILE A 48 -0.58 -3.80 -12.42
C ILE A 48 0.74 -3.03 -12.43
N ASN A 49 1.20 -2.62 -13.61
CA ASN A 49 2.42 -1.82 -13.75
C ASN A 49 2.05 -0.43 -14.28
N ILE A 50 2.41 0.61 -13.54
CA ILE A 50 2.31 2.01 -13.96
C ILE A 50 3.72 2.46 -14.32
N ALA A 51 4.00 2.57 -15.61
CA ALA A 51 5.33 2.92 -16.10
C ALA A 51 5.73 4.37 -15.75
N ASP A 52 7.02 4.66 -15.79
CA ASP A 52 7.54 6.01 -15.61
C ASP A 52 6.81 7.02 -16.51
N ARG A 53 6.46 8.19 -15.96
CA ARG A 53 5.68 9.27 -16.61
C ARG A 53 4.23 8.94 -16.97
N ASP A 54 3.77 7.72 -16.76
CA ASP A 54 2.36 7.37 -16.89
C ASP A 54 1.58 7.69 -15.62
N SER A 55 0.26 7.77 -15.75
CA SER A 55 -0.65 8.01 -14.62
C SER A 55 -1.85 7.07 -14.68
N LEU A 56 -2.15 6.43 -13.56
CA LEU A 56 -3.39 5.69 -13.34
C LEU A 56 -4.34 6.53 -12.48
N ILE A 57 -5.59 6.69 -12.95
CA ILE A 57 -6.64 7.38 -12.21
C ILE A 57 -7.77 6.39 -11.89
N ILE A 58 -8.02 6.20 -10.60
CA ILE A 58 -9.10 5.36 -10.08
C ILE A 58 -10.20 6.28 -9.58
N ASN A 59 -11.39 6.18 -10.16
CA ASN A 59 -12.50 7.06 -9.81
C ASN A 59 -13.16 6.67 -8.48
N PRO A 60 -13.81 7.61 -7.78
CA PRO A 60 -14.66 7.33 -6.62
C PRO A 60 -15.58 6.13 -6.82
N GLY A 61 -15.80 5.38 -5.73
CA GLY A 61 -16.67 4.21 -5.71
C GLY A 61 -16.09 2.92 -6.27
N THR A 62 -14.88 2.97 -6.83
CA THR A 62 -14.24 1.78 -7.40
C THR A 62 -13.80 0.81 -6.30
N VAL A 63 -14.22 -0.45 -6.41
CA VAL A 63 -13.60 -1.56 -5.67
C VAL A 63 -12.52 -2.21 -6.53
N VAL A 64 -11.25 -2.02 -6.19
CA VAL A 64 -10.10 -2.74 -6.76
C VAL A 64 -9.96 -4.06 -6.02
N MET A 65 -10.46 -5.12 -6.64
CA MET A 65 -10.54 -6.45 -6.06
C MET A 65 -9.52 -7.40 -6.67
N PHE A 66 -8.56 -7.81 -5.85
CA PHE A 66 -7.51 -8.75 -6.22
C PHE A 66 -8.00 -10.19 -6.17
N MET A 67 -7.76 -10.94 -7.25
CA MET A 67 -8.14 -12.34 -7.38
C MET A 67 -7.04 -13.31 -6.94
N GLY A 68 -5.98 -12.78 -6.34
CA GLY A 68 -4.83 -13.51 -5.85
C GLY A 68 -3.80 -12.57 -5.24
N HIS A 69 -2.59 -13.08 -5.03
CA HIS A 69 -1.48 -12.35 -4.43
C HIS A 69 -0.74 -11.49 -5.47
N TYR A 70 -1.45 -10.52 -6.05
CA TYR A 70 -0.90 -9.59 -7.04
C TYR A 70 -0.65 -8.21 -6.44
N SER A 71 0.17 -7.43 -7.13
CA SER A 71 0.70 -6.14 -6.69
C SER A 71 0.29 -5.02 -7.65
N ILE A 72 0.44 -3.77 -7.19
CA ILE A 72 0.47 -2.60 -8.07
C ILE A 72 1.89 -2.00 -8.00
N HIS A 73 2.68 -2.10 -9.06
CA HIS A 73 3.98 -1.44 -9.17
C HIS A 73 3.81 -0.04 -9.75
N VAL A 74 4.29 0.97 -9.02
CA VAL A 74 4.11 2.39 -9.35
C VAL A 74 5.46 3.04 -9.67
N GLN A 75 5.88 2.99 -10.94
CA GLN A 75 7.04 3.75 -11.43
C GLN A 75 6.65 5.16 -11.93
N GLY A 76 5.39 5.34 -12.33
CA GLY A 76 4.77 6.62 -12.65
C GLY A 76 3.99 7.21 -11.49
N ARG A 77 2.70 7.50 -11.72
CA ARG A 77 1.80 8.14 -10.75
C ARG A 77 0.47 7.40 -10.61
N LEU A 78 -0.07 7.36 -9.39
CA LEU A 78 -1.42 6.87 -9.11
C LEU A 78 -2.25 7.93 -8.37
N ILE A 79 -3.44 8.22 -8.88
CA ILE A 79 -4.44 9.08 -8.25
C ILE A 79 -5.69 8.25 -7.94
N ALA A 80 -6.04 8.16 -6.66
CA ALA A 80 -7.25 7.51 -6.18
C ALA A 80 -7.90 8.44 -5.14
N GLU A 81 -8.76 9.34 -5.61
CA GLU A 81 -9.44 10.31 -4.76
C GLU A 81 -10.93 9.99 -4.76
N GLY A 82 -11.34 9.20 -3.76
CA GLY A 82 -12.74 8.92 -3.48
C GLY A 82 -13.44 10.08 -2.78
N THR A 83 -14.63 9.81 -2.24
CA THR A 83 -15.35 10.75 -1.38
C THR A 83 -15.83 10.06 -0.09
N GLN A 84 -16.30 10.84 0.88
CA GLN A 84 -16.87 10.31 2.12
C GLN A 84 -18.03 9.33 1.87
N THR A 85 -18.82 9.56 0.81
CA THR A 85 -19.96 8.70 0.43
C THR A 85 -19.61 7.66 -0.64
N ASP A 86 -18.44 7.77 -1.26
CA ASP A 86 -18.04 6.97 -2.41
C ASP A 86 -16.53 6.68 -2.38
N SER A 87 -16.13 5.93 -1.35
CA SER A 87 -14.73 5.58 -1.10
C SER A 87 -14.21 4.57 -2.10
N ILE A 88 -12.91 4.63 -2.40
CA ILE A 88 -12.22 3.62 -3.22
C ILE A 88 -11.71 2.51 -2.31
N ILE A 89 -11.89 1.24 -2.67
CA ILE A 89 -11.51 0.10 -1.82
C ILE A 89 -10.49 -0.76 -2.55
N PHE A 90 -9.34 -1.02 -1.95
CA PHE A 90 -8.34 -2.00 -2.38
C PHE A 90 -8.42 -3.21 -1.45
N THR A 91 -8.78 -4.38 -1.99
CA THR A 91 -9.00 -5.60 -1.20
C THR A 91 -8.75 -6.86 -2.01
N VAL A 92 -8.60 -8.00 -1.34
CA VAL A 92 -8.64 -9.33 -1.96
C VAL A 92 -10.06 -9.88 -2.01
N SER A 93 -10.34 -10.76 -2.97
CA SER A 93 -11.64 -11.44 -3.15
C SER A 93 -11.88 -12.59 -2.17
N ASP A 94 -10.82 -13.22 -1.67
CA ASP A 94 -10.87 -14.33 -0.72
C ASP A 94 -9.77 -14.15 0.34
N THR A 95 -10.18 -14.14 1.62
CA THR A 95 -9.28 -14.01 2.77
C THR A 95 -8.88 -15.37 3.35
N THR A 96 -9.29 -16.48 2.75
CA THR A 96 -8.92 -17.83 3.18
C THR A 96 -7.40 -17.99 3.15
N GLY A 97 -6.83 -18.37 4.30
CA GLY A 97 -5.39 -18.51 4.46
C GLY A 97 -4.64 -17.20 4.79
N PHE A 98 -5.34 -16.07 5.02
CA PHE A 98 -4.69 -14.80 5.39
C PHE A 98 -3.82 -14.93 6.65
N SER A 99 -4.27 -15.70 7.65
CA SER A 99 -3.52 -15.94 8.89
C SER A 99 -2.28 -16.82 8.73
N ASN A 100 -2.14 -17.57 7.62
CA ASN A 100 -0.94 -18.33 7.35
C ASN A 100 0.15 -17.40 6.83
N ILE A 101 1.10 -17.06 7.70
CA ILE A 101 2.19 -16.12 7.44
C ILE A 101 3.24 -16.62 6.44
N TYR A 102 3.21 -17.91 6.11
CA TYR A 102 4.10 -18.58 5.16
C TYR A 102 3.47 -18.81 3.78
N SER A 103 2.22 -18.39 3.59
CA SER A 103 1.46 -18.57 2.35
C SER A 103 1.03 -17.23 1.77
N PRO A 104 1.10 -17.01 0.45
CA PRO A 104 0.57 -15.80 -0.19
C PRO A 104 -0.97 -15.73 -0.19
N THR A 105 -1.65 -16.85 0.07
CA THR A 105 -3.12 -16.93 0.05
C THR A 105 -3.79 -15.97 1.03
N GLY A 106 -4.97 -15.50 0.67
CA GLY A 106 -5.82 -14.72 1.58
C GLY A 106 -5.54 -13.22 1.60
N GLY A 107 -4.56 -12.72 0.83
CA GLY A 107 -4.24 -11.30 0.74
C GLY A 107 -3.56 -10.93 -0.57
N TRP A 108 -3.60 -9.64 -0.91
CA TRP A 108 -2.92 -9.08 -2.07
C TRP A 108 -1.53 -8.54 -1.67
N ASN A 109 -0.60 -8.43 -2.62
CA ASN A 109 0.81 -8.15 -2.33
C ASN A 109 1.13 -6.64 -2.26
N GLY A 110 0.12 -5.82 -1.98
CA GLY A 110 0.32 -4.40 -1.74
C GLY A 110 0.58 -3.56 -2.99
N MET A 111 0.79 -2.26 -2.73
CA MET A 111 1.15 -1.24 -3.69
C MET A 111 2.59 -0.82 -3.47
N LEU A 112 3.39 -0.93 -4.51
CA LEU A 112 4.85 -0.88 -4.45
C LEU A 112 5.35 0.31 -5.27
N PHE A 113 5.75 1.38 -4.59
CA PHE A 113 6.49 2.50 -5.20
C PHE A 113 7.98 2.14 -5.19
N GLU A 114 8.41 1.43 -6.24
CA GLU A 114 9.78 0.96 -6.42
C GLU A 114 10.35 1.53 -7.72
N ASN A 115 11.54 2.13 -7.64
CA ASN A 115 12.19 2.79 -8.79
C ASN A 115 11.32 3.88 -9.45
N THR A 116 10.44 4.55 -8.68
CA THR A 116 9.68 5.70 -9.15
C THR A 116 10.64 6.86 -9.43
N HIS A 117 10.67 7.38 -10.66
CA HIS A 117 11.58 8.46 -10.98
C HIS A 117 11.26 9.72 -10.15
N PRO A 118 12.25 10.41 -9.55
CA PRO A 118 12.01 11.55 -8.67
C PRO A 118 11.35 12.74 -9.37
N ASP A 119 11.30 12.79 -10.70
CA ASP A 119 10.58 13.81 -11.47
C ASP A 119 9.07 13.56 -11.57
N ASN A 120 8.59 12.33 -11.29
CA ASN A 120 7.15 12.04 -11.34
C ASN A 120 6.39 12.92 -10.35
N ASP A 121 5.22 13.38 -10.77
CA ASP A 121 4.33 14.14 -9.89
C ASP A 121 3.74 13.23 -8.80
N SER A 122 3.11 13.85 -7.82
CA SER A 122 2.69 13.21 -6.58
C SER A 122 1.58 12.19 -6.81
N SER A 123 1.69 11.04 -6.16
CA SER A 123 0.58 10.09 -6.06
C SER A 123 -0.32 10.47 -4.89
N LEU A 124 -1.63 10.50 -5.13
CA LEU A 124 -2.62 11.08 -4.23
C LEU A 124 -3.69 10.04 -3.90
N PHE A 125 -3.93 9.85 -2.61
CA PHE A 125 -4.94 8.94 -2.09
C PHE A 125 -5.83 9.70 -1.11
N ALA A 126 -7.11 9.80 -1.44
CA ALA A 126 -8.11 10.43 -0.58
C ALA A 126 -9.33 9.52 -0.47
N TYR A 127 -9.91 9.38 0.73
CA TYR A 127 -11.09 8.55 0.97
C TYR A 127 -10.93 7.13 0.40
N CYS A 128 -9.76 6.54 0.62
CA CYS A 128 -9.44 5.18 0.23
C CYS A 128 -9.53 4.23 1.42
N ARG A 129 -9.77 2.95 1.15
CA ARG A 129 -9.65 1.87 2.12
C ARG A 129 -8.73 0.78 1.60
N PHE A 130 -7.70 0.45 2.35
CA PHE A 130 -6.71 -0.57 2.02
C PHE A 130 -6.83 -1.72 3.01
N GLU A 131 -7.23 -2.89 2.51
CA GLU A 131 -7.58 -4.03 3.34
C GLU A 131 -6.93 -5.32 2.85
N TYR A 132 -6.48 -6.17 3.78
CA TYR A 132 -5.91 -7.48 3.48
C TYR A 132 -4.69 -7.44 2.53
N GLY A 133 -3.94 -6.34 2.57
CA GLY A 133 -2.58 -6.30 2.05
C GLY A 133 -1.69 -7.22 2.87
N LYS A 134 -0.86 -8.03 2.23
CA LYS A 134 -0.13 -9.12 2.85
C LYS A 134 1.28 -9.19 2.30
N ALA A 135 2.26 -8.79 3.12
CA ALA A 135 3.66 -8.97 2.79
C ALA A 135 4.23 -10.19 3.54
N ILE A 136 4.65 -11.23 2.81
CA ILE A 136 5.10 -12.51 3.38
C ILE A 136 6.62 -12.70 3.27
N GLY A 137 7.20 -13.37 4.27
CA GLY A 137 8.63 -13.67 4.31
C GLY A 137 9.50 -12.51 4.81
N ASP A 138 10.76 -12.83 5.09
CA ASP A 138 11.75 -11.93 5.71
C ASP A 138 12.57 -11.11 4.70
N SER A 139 12.23 -11.21 3.41
CA SER A 139 12.88 -10.45 2.35
C SER A 139 12.64 -8.96 2.51
N VAL A 140 13.68 -8.17 2.23
CA VAL A 140 13.56 -6.70 2.09
C VAL A 140 12.59 -6.30 0.97
N ASN A 141 12.28 -7.23 0.06
CA ASN A 141 11.28 -7.03 -0.99
C ASN A 141 9.83 -7.25 -0.50
N SER A 142 9.66 -7.77 0.72
CA SER A 142 8.38 -8.18 1.31
C SER A 142 8.02 -7.32 2.52
N LEU A 143 8.08 -6.00 2.37
CA LEU A 143 7.71 -5.01 3.38
C LEU A 143 6.49 -4.23 2.91
N GLY A 144 5.74 -3.62 3.83
CA GLY A 144 4.60 -2.79 3.43
C GLY A 144 3.39 -3.63 3.01
N GLY A 145 2.60 -4.10 3.98
CA GLY A 145 1.50 -5.03 3.68
C GLY A 145 0.50 -4.46 2.66
N ALA A 146 0.00 -3.25 2.88
CA ALA A 146 -0.81 -2.54 1.89
C ALA A 146 0.01 -1.62 0.98
N VAL A 147 1.00 -0.89 1.53
CA VAL A 147 1.80 0.05 0.75
C VAL A 147 3.28 -0.02 1.17
N ARG A 148 4.16 -0.05 0.17
CA ARG A 148 5.60 0.17 0.31
C ARG A 148 6.04 1.36 -0.54
N VAL A 149 6.88 2.21 0.04
CA VAL A 149 7.45 3.37 -0.64
C VAL A 149 8.95 3.46 -0.43
N ASP A 150 9.70 3.34 -1.52
CA ASP A 150 11.16 3.39 -1.51
C ASP A 150 11.69 4.56 -2.33
N ASP A 151 12.53 5.39 -1.71
CA ASP A 151 13.21 6.53 -2.34
C ASP A 151 12.28 7.50 -3.13
N PHE A 152 11.01 7.65 -2.71
CA PHE A 152 10.03 8.54 -3.35
C PHE A 152 9.08 9.21 -2.35
N GLY A 153 9.41 10.44 -1.92
CA GLY A 153 8.63 11.18 -0.92
C GLY A 153 7.31 11.82 -1.41
N LYS A 154 7.00 11.77 -2.71
CA LYS A 154 5.82 12.46 -3.29
C LYS A 154 4.54 11.60 -3.24
N VAL A 155 4.28 10.97 -2.10
CA VAL A 155 3.05 10.19 -1.86
C VAL A 155 2.25 10.83 -0.72
N ARG A 156 0.95 11.02 -0.94
CA ARG A 156 0.05 11.64 0.05
C ARG A 156 -1.18 10.78 0.31
N PHE A 157 -1.45 10.53 1.58
CA PHE A 157 -2.67 9.86 2.04
C PHE A 157 -3.50 10.82 2.89
N SER A 158 -4.78 10.94 2.56
CA SER A 158 -5.73 11.76 3.31
C SER A 158 -7.06 11.04 3.51
N ASN A 159 -7.71 11.24 4.66
CA ASN A 159 -9.08 10.75 4.92
C ASN A 159 -9.28 9.26 4.62
N SER A 160 -8.24 8.45 4.81
CA SER A 160 -8.19 7.06 4.34
C SER A 160 -8.06 6.07 5.50
N VAL A 161 -8.36 4.80 5.22
CA VAL A 161 -8.35 3.73 6.22
C VAL A 161 -7.43 2.61 5.77
N PHE A 162 -6.51 2.20 6.65
CA PHE A 162 -5.67 1.01 6.49
C PHE A 162 -6.08 0.00 7.55
N GLN A 163 -6.65 -1.13 7.16
CA GLN A 163 -7.14 -2.12 8.11
C GLN A 163 -6.89 -3.56 7.72
N HIS A 164 -6.68 -4.42 8.72
CA HIS A 164 -6.49 -5.86 8.50
C HIS A 164 -5.36 -6.18 7.51
N ASN A 165 -4.31 -5.37 7.51
CA ASN A 165 -3.13 -5.64 6.70
C ASN A 165 -2.08 -6.39 7.53
N TYR A 166 -1.25 -7.16 6.83
CA TYR A 166 -0.23 -8.03 7.39
C TYR A 166 1.14 -7.73 6.79
N SER A 167 2.18 -7.68 7.61
CA SER A 167 3.57 -7.79 7.16
C SER A 167 4.35 -8.73 8.07
N PHE A 168 5.19 -9.58 7.48
CA PHE A 168 6.06 -10.49 8.22
C PHE A 168 7.05 -9.76 9.13
N THR A 169 7.53 -8.58 8.70
CA THR A 169 8.54 -7.82 9.45
C THR A 169 8.19 -6.36 9.66
N ARG A 170 7.72 -5.59 8.67
CA ARG A 170 7.64 -4.11 8.80
C ARG A 170 6.47 -3.49 8.08
N GLY A 171 5.74 -2.62 8.78
CA GLY A 171 4.80 -1.68 8.17
C GLY A 171 3.61 -2.37 7.52
N ALA A 172 2.78 -3.08 8.28
CA ALA A 172 1.67 -3.82 7.67
C ALA A 172 0.68 -2.90 6.95
N GLY A 173 0.37 -1.72 7.49
CA GLY A 173 -0.30 -0.66 6.73
C GLY A 173 0.63 -0.04 5.69
N ILE A 174 1.63 0.71 6.15
CA ILE A 174 2.59 1.40 5.28
C ILE A 174 4.02 1.13 5.72
N HIS A 175 4.90 0.78 4.80
CA HIS A 175 6.35 0.82 4.98
C HIS A 175 6.96 1.91 4.10
N CYS A 176 7.90 2.67 4.65
CA CYS A 176 8.67 3.66 3.91
C CYS A 176 10.17 3.53 4.19
N TYR A 177 10.96 3.50 3.11
CA TYR A 177 12.40 3.63 3.14
C TYR A 177 12.81 4.90 2.39
N LYS A 178 13.55 5.79 3.06
CA LYS A 178 14.04 7.07 2.49
C LYS A 178 12.96 7.90 1.79
N SER A 179 11.74 7.88 2.32
CA SER A 179 10.57 8.49 1.70
C SER A 179 9.79 9.34 2.70
N ASP A 180 9.88 10.66 2.53
CA ASP A 180 9.23 11.65 3.39
C ASP A 180 7.77 11.89 2.95
N ILE A 181 6.90 10.92 3.22
CA ILE A 181 5.47 10.98 2.82
C ILE A 181 4.64 11.84 3.79
N ILE A 182 3.44 12.21 3.34
CA ILE A 182 2.46 12.94 4.16
C ILE A 182 1.21 12.06 4.39
N VAL A 183 0.83 11.91 5.66
CA VAL A 183 -0.34 11.12 6.08
C VAL A 183 -1.23 11.96 7.00
N GLU A 184 -2.47 12.20 6.58
CA GLU A 184 -3.38 13.12 7.26
C GLU A 184 -4.78 12.54 7.43
N HIS A 185 -5.42 12.75 8.58
CA HIS A 185 -6.82 12.33 8.78
C HIS A 185 -7.07 10.84 8.47
N CYS A 186 -6.06 10.00 8.67
CA CYS A 186 -6.13 8.57 8.34
C CYS A 186 -6.35 7.70 9.58
N HIS A 187 -6.98 6.55 9.39
CA HIS A 187 -7.19 5.55 10.42
C HIS A 187 -6.44 4.27 10.11
N PHE A 188 -5.56 3.83 11.01
CA PHE A 188 -4.85 2.57 10.94
C PHE A 188 -5.42 1.66 12.01
N LYS A 189 -6.04 0.54 11.64
CA LYS A 189 -6.67 -0.34 12.63
C LYS A 189 -6.53 -1.83 12.34
N ASN A 190 -6.32 -2.60 13.40
CA ASN A 190 -6.23 -4.06 13.31
C ASN A 190 -5.18 -4.53 12.28
N ASN A 191 -4.10 -3.78 12.10
CA ASN A 191 -2.97 -4.22 11.27
C ASN A 191 -2.01 -5.01 12.15
N TYR A 192 -1.37 -6.03 11.59
CA TYR A 192 -0.46 -6.92 12.31
C TYR A 192 0.89 -7.01 11.62
N SER A 193 1.97 -6.75 12.37
CA SER A 193 3.33 -6.97 11.90
C SER A 193 4.05 -7.98 12.79
N GLY A 194 4.47 -9.09 12.20
CA GLY A 194 5.19 -10.10 12.95
C GLY A 194 5.14 -11.49 12.36
N ASN A 195 5.92 -12.35 13.00
CA ASN A 195 6.13 -13.73 12.65
C ASN A 195 6.37 -14.54 13.94
N ASP A 196 6.49 -15.85 13.81
CA ASP A 196 6.74 -16.80 14.90
C ASP A 196 8.23 -17.21 15.02
N LEU A 197 9.14 -16.49 14.34
CA LEU A 197 10.59 -16.77 14.39
C LEU A 197 11.25 -16.02 15.57
N PRO A 198 12.22 -16.65 16.26
CA PRO A 198 12.81 -16.09 17.48
C PRO A 198 13.78 -14.92 17.23
N GLU A 199 14.31 -14.77 16.01
CA GLU A 199 15.35 -13.79 15.67
C GLU A 199 14.82 -12.61 14.84
N LEU A 200 13.56 -12.65 14.43
CA LEU A 200 12.94 -11.65 13.57
C LEU A 200 11.72 -11.05 14.24
N TYR A 201 11.69 -9.72 14.26
CA TYR A 201 10.65 -8.97 14.96
C TYR A 201 9.75 -8.22 13.99
N GLY A 202 8.51 -8.00 14.41
CA GLY A 202 7.61 -7.02 13.80
C GLY A 202 8.01 -5.59 14.14
N TYR A 203 7.74 -4.67 13.23
CA TYR A 203 8.01 -3.24 13.40
C TYR A 203 6.82 -2.44 12.86
N GLY A 204 6.15 -1.66 13.70
CA GLY A 204 5.22 -0.63 13.22
C GLY A 204 4.04 -1.19 12.43
N ALA A 205 3.11 -1.91 13.08
CA ALA A 205 2.07 -2.59 12.32
C ALA A 205 1.14 -1.64 11.57
N GLY A 206 0.84 -0.47 12.14
CA GLY A 206 0.21 0.61 11.38
C GLY A 206 1.17 1.16 10.32
N MET A 207 2.34 1.66 10.75
CA MET A 207 3.35 2.20 9.84
C MET A 207 4.78 1.95 10.32
N ASN A 208 5.72 1.76 9.38
CA ASN A 208 7.15 1.72 9.66
C ASN A 208 7.93 2.67 8.73
N PHE A 209 8.89 3.40 9.30
CA PHE A 209 9.74 4.33 8.58
C PHE A 209 11.21 4.07 8.85
N VAL A 210 12.02 4.01 7.80
CA VAL A 210 13.47 3.81 7.87
C VAL A 210 14.18 4.89 7.06
N SER A 211 15.07 5.66 7.70
CA SER A 211 15.75 6.81 7.10
C SER A 211 14.79 7.83 6.47
N ALA A 212 13.62 8.04 7.07
CA ALA A 212 12.54 8.86 6.51
C ALA A 212 11.95 9.80 7.57
N ASN A 213 11.57 11.01 7.18
CA ASN A 213 11.05 12.05 8.05
C ASN A 213 9.60 12.40 7.65
N PRO A 214 8.64 11.48 7.87
CA PRO A 214 7.26 11.71 7.45
C PRO A 214 6.59 12.79 8.29
N THR A 215 5.55 13.39 7.70
CA THR A 215 4.58 14.22 8.43
C THR A 215 3.31 13.42 8.63
N ILE A 216 2.96 13.13 9.88
CA ILE A 216 1.78 12.35 10.26
C ILE A 216 0.91 13.22 11.17
N ARG A 217 -0.29 13.57 10.73
CA ARG A 217 -1.17 14.43 11.53
C ARG A 217 -2.62 14.04 11.51
N HIS A 218 -3.32 14.30 12.62
CA HIS A 218 -4.75 14.03 12.75
C HIS A 218 -5.11 12.57 12.46
N CYS A 219 -4.19 11.64 12.72
CA CYS A 219 -4.38 10.22 12.44
C CYS A 219 -4.75 9.45 13.70
N THR A 220 -5.42 8.32 13.52
CA THR A 220 -5.83 7.44 14.61
C THR A 220 -5.30 6.03 14.40
N PHE A 221 -4.61 5.47 15.39
CA PHE A 221 -4.04 4.12 15.40
C PHE A 221 -4.75 3.29 16.45
N ILE A 222 -5.52 2.28 16.04
CA ILE A 222 -6.33 1.46 16.93
C ILE A 222 -5.99 -0.03 16.79
N ASN A 223 -5.66 -0.70 17.88
CA ASN A 223 -5.48 -2.15 17.90
C ASN A 223 -4.51 -2.66 16.83
N ASN A 224 -3.46 -1.89 16.51
CA ASN A 224 -2.37 -2.38 15.67
C ASN A 224 -1.38 -3.12 16.55
N GLU A 225 -0.91 -4.27 16.08
CA GLU A 225 -0.09 -5.17 16.88
C GLU A 225 1.21 -5.50 16.15
N SER A 226 2.33 -5.24 16.81
CA SER A 226 3.67 -5.58 16.35
C SER A 226 4.33 -6.52 17.34
N THR A 227 4.88 -7.64 16.90
CA THR A 227 5.57 -8.59 17.80
C THR A 227 6.86 -8.01 18.41
N GLY A 228 7.49 -7.04 17.74
CA GLY A 228 8.70 -6.39 18.21
C GLY A 228 8.44 -5.03 18.82
N ILE A 229 8.42 -4.01 17.95
CA ILE A 229 8.41 -2.62 18.38
C ILE A 229 7.28 -1.82 17.75
N GLY A 230 6.83 -0.79 18.47
CA GLY A 230 5.93 0.24 17.94
C GLY A 230 4.63 -0.37 17.40
N GLY A 231 3.73 -0.85 18.26
CA GLY A 231 2.49 -1.50 17.82
C GLY A 231 1.73 -0.71 16.75
N GLY A 232 1.61 0.60 16.95
CA GLY A 232 1.07 1.54 15.96
C GLY A 232 2.11 1.95 14.92
N ILE A 233 3.20 2.59 15.35
CA ILE A 233 4.22 3.15 14.47
C ILE A 233 5.61 2.87 14.98
N SER A 234 6.54 2.56 14.08
CA SER A 234 7.97 2.51 14.42
C SER A 234 8.81 3.35 13.45
N PHE A 235 9.88 3.91 13.99
CA PHE A 235 10.83 4.75 13.26
C PHE A 235 12.25 4.21 13.43
N GLU A 236 13.06 4.30 12.38
CA GLU A 236 14.48 3.94 12.41
C GLU A 236 15.31 4.97 11.66
N PHE A 237 16.36 5.54 12.26
CA PHE A 237 17.19 6.60 11.65
C PHE A 237 16.38 7.79 11.11
N SER A 238 15.32 8.17 11.83
CA SER A 238 14.25 9.03 11.33
C SER A 238 13.96 10.18 12.31
N LYS A 239 13.44 11.30 11.79
CA LYS A 239 13.03 12.48 12.56
C LYS A 239 11.59 12.89 12.15
N PRO A 240 10.58 12.10 12.55
CA PRO A 240 9.21 12.33 12.12
C PRO A 240 8.56 13.54 12.81
N GLU A 241 7.54 14.09 12.17
CA GLU A 241 6.61 15.03 12.79
C GLU A 241 5.26 14.32 13.01
N ILE A 242 4.85 14.16 14.27
CA ILE A 242 3.60 13.50 14.67
C ILE A 242 2.75 14.49 15.44
N ILE A 243 1.63 14.92 14.85
CA ILE A 243 0.79 16.01 15.40
C ILE A 243 -0.65 15.57 15.54
N ASN A 244 -1.26 15.81 16.70
CA ASN A 244 -2.70 15.59 16.91
C ASN A 244 -3.16 14.16 16.57
N CYS A 245 -2.32 13.16 16.85
CA CYS A 245 -2.62 11.76 16.59
C CYS A 245 -3.13 11.04 17.85
N ILE A 246 -4.00 10.06 17.66
CA ILE A 246 -4.58 9.24 18.73
C ILE A 246 -4.05 7.81 18.59
N PHE A 247 -3.62 7.23 19.71
CA PHE A 247 -3.18 5.84 19.78
C PHE A 247 -3.97 5.10 20.86
N THR A 248 -4.67 4.03 20.50
CA THR A 248 -5.55 3.29 21.42
C THR A 248 -5.44 1.80 21.20
N GLY A 249 -5.19 1.03 22.25
CA GLY A 249 -5.14 -0.44 22.18
C GLY A 249 -4.05 -1.03 21.27
N ASN A 250 -3.08 -0.22 20.82
CA ASN A 250 -1.93 -0.74 20.08
C ASN A 250 -1.02 -1.53 21.02
N HIS A 251 -0.40 -2.60 20.50
CA HIS A 251 0.39 -3.53 21.29
C HIS A 251 1.72 -3.86 20.62
N SER A 252 2.79 -3.85 21.42
CA SER A 252 4.08 -4.42 21.05
C SER A 252 4.94 -4.70 22.27
N SER A 253 5.95 -5.56 22.10
CA SER A 253 6.90 -5.92 23.16
C SER A 253 7.72 -4.71 23.65
N LEU A 254 8.08 -3.81 22.73
CA LEU A 254 8.76 -2.54 23.02
C LEU A 254 7.98 -1.38 22.40
N GLY A 255 7.80 -0.29 23.13
CA GLY A 255 7.09 0.91 22.66
C GLY A 255 5.65 0.60 22.19
N GLY A 256 4.77 0.20 23.11
CA GLY A 256 3.45 -0.40 22.83
C GLY A 256 2.62 0.27 21.72
N ALA A 257 2.69 1.59 21.59
CA ALA A 257 2.10 2.32 20.47
C ALA A 257 3.15 2.87 19.48
N ILE A 258 4.18 3.55 19.98
CA ILE A 258 5.21 4.20 19.17
C ILE A 258 6.59 3.81 19.70
N ASP A 259 7.51 3.51 18.79
CA ASP A 259 8.93 3.33 19.10
C ASP A 259 9.82 4.06 18.09
N ILE A 260 10.97 4.54 18.53
CA ILE A 260 12.00 5.18 17.71
C ILE A 260 13.34 4.47 17.99
N LEU A 261 13.79 3.67 17.03
CA LEU A 261 15.11 3.07 17.03
C LEU A 261 16.13 4.02 16.41
N ARG A 262 17.26 4.22 17.10
CA ARG A 262 18.47 4.85 16.54
C ARG A 262 18.21 6.23 15.93
N PHE A 263 18.55 7.28 16.65
CA PHE A 263 18.36 8.64 16.14
C PHE A 263 19.28 8.93 14.95
N ALA A 264 18.79 9.66 13.94
CA ALA A 264 19.63 10.17 12.86
C ALA A 264 20.63 11.20 13.42
N LEU A 265 21.89 10.80 13.56
CA LEU A 265 22.98 11.70 13.97
C LEU A 265 23.07 12.88 12.98
N TYR A 266 23.20 14.09 13.50
CA TYR A 266 23.50 15.27 12.70
C TYR A 266 24.77 15.00 11.89
N ARG A 267 24.68 14.95 10.55
CA ARG A 267 25.83 15.31 9.73
C ARG A 267 25.75 16.83 9.57
N THR A 268 26.57 17.51 10.38
CA THR A 268 26.93 18.92 10.23
C THR A 268 27.54 19.18 8.86
#